data_AF-A0A413HET8-F1
#
_entry.id   AF-A0A413HET8-F1
#
_cell.length_a   1.000
_cell.length_b   1.000
_cell.length_c   1.000
_cell.angle_alpha   90.00
_cell.angle_beta   90.00
_cell.angle_gamma   90.00
#
_symmetry.space_group_name_H-M   'P 1'
#
loop_
_entity.id
_entity.type
_entity.pdbx_description
1 polymer ?
#
loop_
_entity_poly.entity_id
_entity_poly.type
_entity_poly.pdbx_seq_one_letter_code
_entity_poly.pdbx_strand_id
1 'polypeptide(L)'
;MTTALKAFIIAFSMYSQIPMPQFTWQEKEMKYAFCFFPWVGAAIGGITMFWWWFCGKFSVGNMAFAMIGAAIPLAVTGGFHVDGFMDTMDAFHSYQPRERKLEILKDSHIGAFSVICLVLYELIYIGAYSEINAVRQIEIAAVGFFLSRCLSGIAAVTFPGAKKEGLLYMFTSRAHERTVKAALFLQTLSAAVLMLYIDGITGAAVLVGAGITFWYYYKKCKKELGGITGDTEGYFVTVCEGVIVLAAAVCKIVLI
;
A
#
# COMPACT_ATOMS: atom_id res chain seq x y z
N MET A 1 -8.57 -0.99 28.10
CA MET A 1 -7.83 -0.69 26.85
C MET A 1 -8.34 0.62 26.27
N THR A 2 -7.49 1.60 25.96
CA THR A 2 -7.92 2.90 25.41
C THR A 2 -8.49 2.74 24.00
N THR A 3 -9.32 3.69 23.53
CA THR A 3 -9.87 3.66 22.17
C THR A 3 -8.76 3.67 21.11
N ALA A 4 -7.67 4.40 21.33
CA ALA A 4 -6.51 4.41 20.44
C ALA A 4 -5.83 3.04 20.34
N LEU A 5 -5.58 2.36 21.47
CA LEU A 5 -4.96 1.03 21.46
C LEU A 5 -5.87 -0.01 20.79
N LYS A 6 -7.18 0.07 20.99
CA LYS A 6 -8.15 -0.78 20.28
C LYS A 6 -8.15 -0.51 18.77
N ALA A 7 -8.11 0.75 18.34
CA ALA A 7 -8.04 1.11 16.93
C ALA A 7 -6.74 0.64 16.26
N PHE A 8 -5.62 0.73 16.97
CA PHE A 8 -4.34 0.14 16.53
C PHE A 8 -4.46 -1.37 16.33
N ILE A 9 -5.01 -2.08 17.32
CA ILE A 9 -5.21 -3.53 17.23
C ILE A 9 -6.11 -3.88 16.05
N ILE A 10 -7.24 -3.18 15.87
CA ILE A 10 -8.14 -3.38 14.72
C ILE A 10 -7.39 -3.19 13.40
N ALA A 11 -6.60 -2.13 13.26
CA ALA A 11 -5.84 -1.89 12.03
C ALA A 11 -4.87 -3.03 11.72
N PHE A 12 -4.10 -3.50 12.70
CA PHE A 12 -3.20 -4.64 12.50
C PHE A 12 -3.93 -5.96 12.27
N SER A 13 -5.04 -6.21 12.98
CA SER A 13 -5.87 -7.42 12.77
C SER A 13 -6.49 -7.48 11.38
N MET A 14 -6.83 -6.32 10.81
CA MET A 14 -7.48 -6.24 9.50
C MET A 14 -6.49 -6.24 8.33
N TYR A 15 -5.37 -5.53 8.49
CA TYR A 15 -4.47 -5.23 7.39
C TYR A 15 -3.12 -5.95 7.49
N SER A 16 -2.99 -6.92 8.40
CA SER A 16 -1.79 -7.76 8.52
C SER A 16 -2.09 -9.16 9.04
N GLN A 17 -1.15 -10.08 8.87
CA GLN A 17 -1.12 -11.41 9.51
C GLN A 17 -0.44 -11.38 10.88
N ILE A 18 -0.06 -10.21 11.40
CA ILE A 18 0.55 -10.09 12.71
C ILE A 18 -0.52 -10.44 13.77
N PRO A 19 -0.31 -11.49 14.59
CA PRO A 19 -1.30 -11.90 15.57
C PRO A 19 -1.60 -10.78 16.56
N MET A 20 -2.89 -10.52 16.76
CA MET A 20 -3.38 -9.41 17.56
C MET A 20 -4.49 -9.87 18.52
N PRO A 21 -4.62 -9.23 19.72
CA PRO A 21 -5.67 -9.59 20.67
C PRO A 21 -7.07 -9.50 20.08
N GLN A 22 -7.89 -10.53 20.28
CA GLN A 22 -9.27 -10.58 19.79
C GLN A 22 -10.23 -9.96 20.81
N PHE A 23 -11.11 -9.09 20.36
CA PHE A 23 -12.17 -8.48 21.18
C PHE A 23 -13.34 -8.07 20.29
N THR A 24 -14.52 -7.85 20.87
CA THR A 24 -15.68 -7.36 20.13
C THR A 24 -15.47 -5.93 19.65
N TRP A 25 -15.39 -5.74 18.33
CA TRP A 25 -15.17 -4.42 17.74
C TRP A 25 -16.41 -3.54 17.89
N GLN A 26 -16.22 -2.35 18.43
CA GLN A 26 -17.27 -1.33 18.50
C GLN A 26 -17.05 -0.27 17.42
N GLU A 27 -18.13 0.32 16.90
CA GLU A 27 -18.08 1.35 15.85
C GLU A 27 -17.12 2.50 16.19
N LYS A 28 -17.09 2.92 17.47
CA LYS A 28 -16.21 3.99 17.96
C LYS A 28 -14.71 3.69 17.79
N GLU A 29 -14.33 2.41 17.79
CA GLU A 29 -12.94 1.95 17.72
C GLU A 29 -12.54 1.73 16.27
N MET A 30 -13.42 1.09 15.50
CA MET A 30 -13.31 0.92 14.04
C MET A 30 -13.12 2.25 13.32
N LYS A 31 -13.80 3.30 13.80
CA LYS A 31 -13.68 4.69 13.35
C LYS A 31 -12.23 5.20 13.24
N TYR A 32 -11.35 4.84 14.16
CA TYR A 32 -9.98 5.36 14.19
C TYR A 32 -8.96 4.38 13.61
N ALA A 33 -9.38 3.19 13.15
CA ALA A 33 -8.48 2.18 12.60
C ALA A 33 -7.66 2.73 11.42
N PHE A 34 -8.26 3.54 10.55
CA PHE A 34 -7.54 4.20 9.46
C PHE A 34 -6.41 5.14 9.93
N CYS A 35 -6.46 5.70 11.14
CA CYS A 35 -5.34 6.49 11.67
C CYS A 35 -4.10 5.62 11.96
N PHE A 36 -4.33 4.31 12.16
CA PHE A 36 -3.29 3.32 12.45
C PHE A 36 -2.95 2.42 11.25
N PHE A 37 -3.73 2.47 10.17
CA PHE A 37 -3.44 1.73 8.94
C PHE A 37 -2.03 2.03 8.37
N PRO A 38 -1.54 3.28 8.35
CA PRO A 38 -0.16 3.58 7.95
C PRO A 38 0.92 2.86 8.77
N TRP A 39 0.65 2.56 10.05
CA TRP A 39 1.62 1.93 10.94
C TRP A 39 1.86 0.45 10.61
N VAL A 40 0.94 -0.21 9.90
CA VAL A 40 1.22 -1.52 9.28
C VAL A 40 2.32 -1.37 8.22
N GLY A 41 2.29 -0.28 7.45
CA GLY A 41 3.36 0.09 6.52
C GLY A 41 4.68 0.38 7.23
N ALA A 42 4.66 1.07 8.38
CA ALA A 42 5.87 1.26 9.18
C ALA A 42 6.46 -0.07 9.69
N ALA A 43 5.62 -1.05 10.05
CA ALA A 43 6.09 -2.38 10.43
C ALA A 43 6.78 -3.11 9.26
N ILE A 44 6.20 -3.04 8.05
CA ILE A 44 6.81 -3.55 6.81
C ILE A 44 8.15 -2.86 6.53
N GLY A 45 8.19 -1.53 6.67
CA GLY A 45 9.42 -0.74 6.52
C GLY A 45 10.48 -1.12 7.54
N GLY A 46 10.11 -1.35 8.81
CA GLY A 46 11.03 -1.82 9.85
C GLY A 46 11.64 -3.20 9.55
N ILE A 47 10.81 -4.15 9.08
CA ILE A 47 11.29 -5.48 8.67
C ILE A 47 12.19 -5.37 7.43
N THR A 48 11.85 -4.49 6.49
CA THR A 48 12.65 -4.19 5.29
C THR A 48 14.03 -3.64 5.66
N MET A 49 14.10 -2.69 6.60
CA MET A 49 15.37 -2.14 7.11
C MET A 49 16.19 -3.19 7.85
N PHE A 50 15.54 -4.04 8.65
CA PHE A 50 16.20 -5.16 9.30
C PHE A 50 16.79 -6.14 8.27
N TRP A 51 16.04 -6.45 7.21
CA TRP A 51 16.49 -7.32 6.13
C TRP A 51 17.71 -6.74 5.41
N TRP A 52 17.68 -5.45 5.06
CA TRP A 52 18.86 -4.75 4.51
C TRP A 52 20.09 -4.87 5.38
N TRP A 53 19.96 -4.57 6.68
CA TRP A 53 21.05 -4.68 7.64
C TRP A 53 21.56 -6.12 7.75
N PHE A 54 20.66 -7.09 7.83
CA PHE A 54 20.99 -8.51 7.91
C PHE A 54 21.78 -8.96 6.68
N CYS A 55 21.34 -8.59 5.47
CA CYS A 55 22.03 -8.90 4.23
C CYS A 55 23.44 -8.32 4.19
N GLY A 56 23.61 -7.05 4.59
CA GLY A 56 24.93 -6.42 4.68
C GLY A 56 25.83 -7.09 5.72
N LYS A 57 25.28 -7.50 6.87
CA LYS A 57 26.04 -8.13 7.95
C LYS A 57 26.53 -9.54 7.60
N PHE A 58 25.71 -10.32 6.89
CA PHE A 58 25.98 -11.72 6.57
C PHE A 58 26.37 -11.96 5.10
N SER A 59 26.57 -10.89 4.32
CA SER A 59 26.94 -10.97 2.89
C SER A 59 25.97 -11.82 2.06
N VAL A 60 24.66 -11.64 2.30
CA VAL A 60 23.60 -12.32 1.54
C VAL A 60 23.66 -11.88 0.08
N GLY A 61 23.62 -12.82 -0.86
CA GLY A 61 23.68 -12.53 -2.30
C GLY A 61 22.48 -11.73 -2.80
N ASN A 62 22.69 -10.93 -3.85
CA ASN A 62 21.69 -9.96 -4.35
C ASN A 62 20.34 -10.59 -4.74
N MET A 63 20.37 -11.81 -5.31
CA MET A 63 19.13 -12.52 -5.67
C MET A 63 18.28 -12.83 -4.44
N ALA A 64 18.89 -13.33 -3.37
CA ALA A 64 18.17 -13.61 -2.12
C ALA A 64 17.71 -12.32 -1.45
N PHE A 65 18.54 -11.27 -1.46
CA PHE A 65 18.18 -9.94 -0.97
C PHE A 65 16.90 -9.42 -1.66
N ALA A 66 16.84 -9.46 -2.99
CA ALA A 66 15.71 -8.95 -3.76
C ALA A 66 14.44 -9.82 -3.63
N MET A 67 14.56 -11.14 -3.74
CA MET A 67 13.41 -12.05 -3.66
C MET A 67 12.76 -12.05 -2.28
N ILE A 68 13.56 -12.10 -1.21
CA ILE A 68 13.03 -12.04 0.16
C ILE A 68 12.50 -10.64 0.44
N GLY A 69 13.20 -9.59 -0.03
CA GLY A 69 12.75 -8.21 0.08
C GLY A 69 11.38 -7.96 -0.54
N ALA A 70 11.12 -8.52 -1.72
CA ALA A 70 9.82 -8.50 -2.39
C ALA A 70 8.74 -9.30 -1.64
N ALA A 71 9.11 -10.39 -0.98
CA ALA A 71 8.18 -11.22 -0.23
C ALA A 71 7.73 -10.59 1.12
N ILE A 72 8.48 -9.65 1.70
CA ILE A 72 8.16 -9.02 2.99
C ILE A 72 6.74 -8.42 3.04
N PRO A 73 6.34 -7.50 2.15
CA PRO A 73 4.99 -6.92 2.20
C PRO A 73 3.90 -7.98 2.05
N LEU A 74 4.10 -8.99 1.19
CA LEU A 74 3.16 -10.10 1.03
C LEU A 74 3.04 -10.93 2.31
N ALA A 75 4.15 -11.32 2.93
CA ALA A 75 4.17 -12.13 4.13
C ALA A 75 3.54 -11.41 5.34
N VAL A 76 3.81 -10.11 5.50
CA VAL A 76 3.26 -9.32 6.60
C VAL A 76 1.75 -9.10 6.42
N THR A 77 1.30 -8.89 5.20
CA THR A 77 -0.12 -8.62 4.91
C THR A 77 -0.95 -9.89 4.76
N GLY A 78 -0.33 -11.01 4.38
CA GLY A 78 -1.03 -12.23 3.98
C GLY A 78 -1.53 -12.19 2.54
N GLY A 79 -1.00 -11.27 1.73
CA GLY A 79 -1.28 -11.20 0.29
C GLY A 79 -2.58 -10.51 -0.12
N PHE A 80 -3.42 -10.04 0.81
CA PHE A 80 -4.74 -9.47 0.43
C PHE A 80 -4.66 -8.19 -0.42
N HIS A 81 -3.57 -7.41 -0.34
CA HIS A 81 -3.38 -6.29 -1.27
C HIS A 81 -3.08 -6.78 -2.69
N VAL A 82 -2.31 -7.86 -2.81
CA VAL A 82 -1.97 -8.50 -4.09
C VAL A 82 -3.20 -9.19 -4.68
N ASP A 83 -4.04 -9.80 -3.84
CA ASP A 83 -5.37 -10.31 -4.21
C ASP A 83 -6.23 -9.22 -4.86
N GLY A 84 -6.40 -8.08 -4.17
CA GLY A 84 -7.11 -6.93 -4.74
C GLY A 84 -6.47 -6.36 -6.02
N PHE A 85 -5.15 -6.43 -6.15
CA PHE A 85 -4.45 -6.10 -7.40
C PHE A 85 -4.82 -7.07 -8.53
N MET A 86 -4.78 -8.38 -8.27
CA MET A 86 -5.10 -9.43 -9.23
C MET A 86 -6.54 -9.31 -9.73
N ASP A 87 -7.50 -9.11 -8.83
CA ASP A 87 -8.92 -8.95 -9.16
C ASP A 87 -9.15 -7.67 -9.97
N THR A 88 -8.52 -6.57 -9.56
CA THR A 88 -8.61 -5.29 -10.26
C THR A 88 -8.00 -5.38 -11.66
N MET A 89 -6.89 -6.10 -11.82
CA MET A 89 -6.26 -6.30 -13.12
C MET A 89 -7.14 -7.11 -14.07
N ASP A 90 -7.82 -8.16 -13.58
CA ASP A 90 -8.76 -8.90 -14.42
C ASP A 90 -9.98 -8.05 -14.79
N ALA A 91 -10.56 -7.34 -13.82
CA ALA A 91 -11.67 -6.44 -14.08
C ALA A 91 -11.31 -5.36 -15.11
N PHE A 92 -10.14 -4.72 -14.98
CA PHE A 92 -9.68 -3.68 -15.92
C PHE A 92 -9.41 -4.23 -17.34
N HIS A 93 -8.84 -5.42 -17.45
CA HIS A 93 -8.48 -6.04 -18.74
C HIS A 93 -9.55 -6.97 -19.32
N SER A 94 -10.70 -7.10 -18.65
CA SER A 94 -11.87 -7.79 -19.21
C SER A 94 -12.48 -7.07 -20.42
N TYR A 95 -12.23 -5.76 -20.56
CA TYR A 95 -12.86 -4.86 -21.55
C TYR A 95 -14.39 -4.91 -21.56
N GLN A 96 -15.00 -5.36 -20.45
CA GLN A 96 -16.45 -5.46 -20.31
C GLN A 96 -17.09 -4.14 -19.85
N PRO A 97 -18.43 -4.01 -19.96
CA PRO A 97 -19.19 -2.95 -19.32
C PRO A 97 -18.95 -2.90 -17.81
N ARG A 98 -19.21 -1.73 -17.21
CA ARG A 98 -18.95 -1.45 -15.79
C ARG A 98 -19.59 -2.48 -14.86
N GLU A 99 -20.83 -2.85 -15.13
CA GLU A 99 -21.62 -3.78 -14.32
C GLU A 99 -20.91 -5.14 -14.24
N ARG A 100 -20.45 -5.64 -15.39
CA ARG A 100 -19.72 -6.90 -15.47
C ARG A 100 -18.35 -6.83 -14.81
N LYS A 101 -17.64 -5.69 -14.89
CA LYS A 101 -16.38 -5.48 -14.14
C LYS A 101 -16.58 -5.56 -12.63
N LEU A 102 -17.69 -5.00 -12.12
CA LEU A 102 -18.03 -5.06 -10.70
C LEU A 102 -18.43 -6.46 -10.24
N GLU A 103 -18.97 -7.29 -11.14
CA GLU A 103 -19.20 -8.73 -10.92
C GLU A 103 -17.90 -9.53 -10.89
N ILE A 104 -16.94 -9.24 -11.77
CA ILE A 104 -15.61 -9.88 -11.78
C ILE A 104 -14.91 -9.65 -10.44
N LEU A 105 -14.97 -8.45 -9.88
CA LEU A 105 -14.45 -8.15 -8.54
C LEU A 105 -15.16 -8.90 -7.39
N LYS A 106 -16.21 -9.66 -7.66
CA LYS A 106 -16.88 -10.54 -6.68
C LYS A 106 -16.63 -12.01 -6.96
N ASP A 107 -16.02 -12.33 -8.10
CA ASP A 107 -15.72 -13.70 -8.51
C ASP A 107 -14.42 -14.14 -7.83
N SER A 108 -14.43 -15.32 -7.20
CA SER A 108 -13.25 -15.89 -6.56
C SER A 108 -12.33 -16.61 -7.54
N HIS A 109 -12.72 -16.74 -8.81
CA HIS A 109 -11.88 -17.36 -9.84
C HIS A 109 -10.83 -16.39 -10.36
N ILE A 110 -9.60 -16.89 -10.50
CA ILE A 110 -8.49 -16.11 -11.04
C ILE A 110 -8.55 -16.12 -12.57
N GLY A 111 -8.54 -14.93 -13.18
CA GLY A 111 -8.45 -14.77 -14.63
C GLY A 111 -7.01 -14.75 -15.16
N ALA A 112 -6.86 -14.90 -16.48
CA ALA A 112 -5.54 -14.93 -17.12
C ALA A 112 -4.79 -13.59 -16.96
N PHE A 113 -5.50 -12.45 -17.01
CA PHE A 113 -4.87 -11.14 -16.86
C PHE A 113 -4.38 -10.89 -15.43
N SER A 114 -5.03 -11.47 -14.41
CA SER A 114 -4.52 -11.46 -13.03
C SER A 114 -3.10 -12.02 -12.96
N VAL A 115 -2.90 -13.22 -13.51
CA VAL A 115 -1.61 -13.92 -13.46
C VAL A 115 -0.55 -13.19 -14.29
N ILE A 116 -0.89 -12.79 -15.52
CA ILE A 116 0.03 -12.06 -16.41
C ILE A 116 0.49 -10.77 -15.75
N CYS A 117 -0.44 -9.98 -15.19
CA CYS A 117 -0.09 -8.71 -14.55
C CYS A 117 0.69 -8.90 -13.26
N LEU A 118 0.39 -9.93 -12.46
CA LEU A 118 1.15 -10.23 -11.25
C LEU A 118 2.60 -10.62 -11.57
N VAL A 119 2.80 -11.50 -12.55
CA VAL A 119 4.15 -11.92 -12.97
C VAL A 119 4.94 -10.70 -13.47
N LEU A 120 4.35 -9.85 -14.30
CA LEU A 120 5.02 -8.63 -14.77
C LEU A 120 5.33 -7.67 -13.61
N TYR A 121 4.41 -7.50 -12.67
CA TYR A 121 4.61 -6.68 -11.48
C TYR A 121 5.79 -7.19 -10.64
N GLU A 122 5.81 -8.48 -10.29
CA GLU A 122 6.86 -9.07 -9.46
C GLU A 122 8.22 -9.06 -10.15
N LEU A 123 8.29 -9.27 -11.47
CA LEU A 123 9.54 -9.14 -12.21
C LEU A 123 10.11 -7.72 -12.13
N ILE A 124 9.26 -6.70 -12.30
CA ILE A 124 9.66 -5.29 -12.17
C ILE A 124 10.06 -4.96 -10.73
N TYR A 125 9.26 -5.42 -9.76
CA TYR A 125 9.49 -5.15 -8.34
C TYR A 125 10.80 -5.77 -7.86
N ILE A 126 11.03 -7.05 -8.13
CA ILE A 126 12.26 -7.76 -7.76
C ILE A 126 13.46 -7.13 -8.48
N GLY A 127 13.32 -6.81 -9.78
CA GLY A 127 14.36 -6.13 -10.54
C GLY A 127 14.73 -4.78 -9.92
N ALA A 128 13.75 -3.93 -9.62
CA ALA A 128 13.96 -2.66 -8.95
C ALA A 128 14.59 -2.82 -7.55
N TYR A 129 14.09 -3.77 -6.76
CA TYR A 129 14.61 -4.01 -5.41
C TYR A 129 16.08 -4.46 -5.45
N SER A 130 16.47 -5.24 -6.46
CA SER A 130 17.86 -5.70 -6.65
C SER A 130 18.85 -4.58 -6.99
N GLU A 131 18.35 -3.42 -7.41
CA GLU A 131 19.15 -2.22 -7.71
C GLU A 131 19.29 -1.28 -6.51
N ILE A 132 18.58 -1.54 -5.40
CA ILE A 132 18.79 -0.82 -4.13
C ILE A 132 20.15 -1.23 -3.57
N ASN A 133 21.09 -0.30 -3.55
CA ASN A 133 22.47 -0.54 -3.14
C ASN A 133 22.97 0.42 -2.04
N ALA A 134 22.14 1.36 -1.62
CA ALA A 134 22.47 2.34 -0.59
C ALA A 134 21.44 2.41 0.53
N VAL A 135 21.92 2.70 1.74
CA VAL A 135 21.06 2.78 2.93
C VAL A 135 19.93 3.81 2.80
N ARG A 136 20.21 4.98 2.20
CA ARG A 136 19.19 6.03 2.03
C ARG A 136 18.06 5.59 1.07
N GLN A 137 18.36 4.79 0.06
CA GLN A 137 17.35 4.28 -0.87
C GLN A 137 16.39 3.32 -0.14
N ILE A 138 16.92 2.40 0.67
CA ILE A 138 16.07 1.47 1.43
C ILE A 138 15.32 2.19 2.56
N GLU A 139 15.90 3.22 3.18
CA GLU A 139 15.22 4.07 4.17
C GLU A 139 14.01 4.76 3.54
N ILE A 140 14.16 5.32 2.34
CA ILE A 140 13.07 5.95 1.61
C ILE A 140 12.01 4.92 1.20
N ALA A 141 12.41 3.75 0.70
CA ALA A 141 11.47 2.67 0.38
C ALA A 141 10.69 2.22 1.64
N ALA A 142 11.37 2.11 2.79
CA ALA A 142 10.77 1.77 4.07
C ALA A 142 9.72 2.80 4.53
N VAL A 143 10.02 4.10 4.43
CA VAL A 143 9.05 5.18 4.68
C VAL A 143 7.92 5.15 3.65
N GLY A 144 8.20 4.70 2.42
CA GLY A 144 7.24 4.55 1.35
C GLY A 144 6.10 3.58 1.67
N PHE A 145 6.37 2.48 2.37
CA PHE A 145 5.30 1.58 2.83
C PHE A 145 4.32 2.27 3.78
N PHE A 146 4.78 3.22 4.60
CA PHE A 146 3.89 4.04 5.44
C PHE A 146 3.10 5.04 4.59
N LEU A 147 3.76 5.68 3.62
CA LEU A 147 3.14 6.64 2.69
C LEU A 147 2.03 6.01 1.84
N SER A 148 2.23 4.80 1.29
CA SER A 148 1.23 4.12 0.45
C SER A 148 -0.10 3.93 1.20
N ARG A 149 -0.06 3.51 2.46
CA ARG A 149 -1.25 3.40 3.32
C ARG A 149 -1.83 4.75 3.73
N CYS A 150 -1.01 5.79 3.89
CA CYS A 150 -1.54 7.14 4.13
C CYS A 150 -2.42 7.57 2.95
N LEU A 151 -1.90 7.42 1.72
CA LEU A 151 -2.60 7.78 0.50
C LEU A 151 -3.84 6.90 0.29
N SER A 152 -3.75 5.59 0.50
CA SER A 152 -4.90 4.67 0.44
C SER A 152 -5.98 5.05 1.45
N GLY A 153 -5.60 5.33 2.69
CA GLY A 153 -6.52 5.83 3.71
C GLY A 153 -7.20 7.15 3.29
N ILE A 154 -6.47 8.06 2.66
CA ILE A 154 -7.03 9.32 2.13
C ILE A 154 -8.02 9.04 1.00
N ALA A 155 -7.68 8.16 0.05
CA ALA A 155 -8.59 7.75 -1.02
C ALA A 155 -9.88 7.18 -0.44
N ALA A 156 -9.79 6.21 0.48
CA ALA A 156 -10.93 5.58 1.14
C ALA A 156 -11.93 6.60 1.69
N VAL A 157 -11.44 7.69 2.32
CA VAL A 157 -12.31 8.70 2.96
C VAL A 157 -12.63 9.92 2.09
N THR A 158 -12.09 10.02 0.88
CA THR A 158 -12.31 11.19 -0.01
C THR A 158 -12.88 10.84 -1.38
N PHE A 159 -12.61 9.65 -1.89
CA PHE A 159 -13.02 9.24 -3.23
C PHE A 159 -14.44 8.65 -3.18
N PRO A 160 -15.21 8.78 -4.27
CA PRO A 160 -16.53 8.16 -4.34
C PRO A 160 -16.38 6.64 -4.35
N GLY A 161 -17.10 5.95 -3.46
CA GLY A 161 -17.21 4.49 -3.51
C GLY A 161 -18.04 4.02 -4.70
N ALA A 162 -17.63 2.93 -5.35
CA ALA A 162 -18.36 2.31 -6.45
C ALA A 162 -19.58 1.50 -5.99
N LYS A 163 -19.58 1.07 -4.71
CA LYS A 163 -20.61 0.26 -4.06
C LYS A 163 -21.08 0.96 -2.78
N LYS A 164 -22.33 0.74 -2.38
CA LYS A 164 -22.90 1.21 -1.09
C LYS A 164 -22.90 0.09 -0.02
N GLU A 165 -22.00 -0.87 -0.16
CA GLU A 165 -21.92 -2.10 0.65
C GLU A 165 -20.45 -2.54 0.80
N GLY A 166 -20.17 -3.46 1.73
CA GLY A 166 -18.84 -4.00 1.99
C GLY A 166 -18.04 -3.26 3.07
N LEU A 167 -16.90 -3.85 3.46
CA LEU A 167 -16.06 -3.35 4.55
C LEU A 167 -15.70 -1.87 4.37
N LEU A 168 -15.15 -1.50 3.20
CA LEU A 168 -14.76 -0.12 2.91
C LEU A 168 -15.90 0.90 3.10
N TYR A 169 -17.13 0.55 2.70
CA TYR A 169 -18.29 1.43 2.90
C TYR A 169 -18.64 1.58 4.39
N MET A 170 -18.57 0.51 5.18
CA MET A 170 -18.85 0.58 6.62
C MET A 170 -17.91 1.55 7.34
N PHE A 171 -16.61 1.54 7.01
CA PHE A 171 -15.63 2.42 7.66
C PHE A 171 -15.67 3.88 7.20
N THR A 172 -16.21 4.15 6.01
CA THR A 172 -16.16 5.49 5.39
C THR A 172 -17.46 6.28 5.59
N SER A 173 -18.51 5.68 6.16
CA SER A 173 -19.81 6.32 6.36
C SER A 173 -19.84 7.39 7.48
N ARG A 174 -19.60 8.64 7.06
CA ARG A 174 -20.15 9.95 7.49
C ARG A 174 -20.04 10.53 8.90
N ALA A 175 -19.59 9.86 9.95
CA ALA A 175 -19.56 10.55 11.25
C ALA A 175 -18.29 11.39 11.51
N HIS A 176 -17.11 11.02 10.97
CA HIS A 176 -15.84 11.51 11.53
C HIS A 176 -14.64 11.67 10.58
N GLU A 177 -14.92 11.92 9.31
CA GLU A 177 -13.91 12.10 8.26
C GLU A 177 -12.83 13.13 8.61
N ARG A 178 -13.13 14.20 9.36
CA ARG A 178 -12.16 15.29 9.61
C ARG A 178 -10.94 14.86 10.42
N THR A 179 -11.11 14.12 11.51
CA THR A 179 -9.98 13.71 12.36
C THR A 179 -9.10 12.69 11.64
N VAL A 180 -9.73 11.73 10.96
CA VAL A 180 -9.00 10.71 10.18
C VAL A 180 -8.26 11.37 9.02
N LYS A 181 -8.92 12.26 8.26
CA LYS A 181 -8.27 13.04 7.18
C LYS A 181 -7.10 13.85 7.73
N ALA A 182 -7.31 14.62 8.81
CA ALA A 182 -6.25 15.43 9.41
C ALA A 182 -5.06 14.57 9.84
N ALA A 183 -5.30 13.44 10.50
CA ALA A 183 -4.24 12.51 10.90
C ALA A 183 -3.47 11.98 9.68
N LEU A 184 -4.17 11.52 8.65
CA LEU A 184 -3.55 10.97 7.43
C LEU A 184 -2.78 12.03 6.64
N PHE A 185 -3.29 13.27 6.54
CA PHE A 185 -2.57 14.37 5.88
C PHE A 185 -1.32 14.79 6.67
N LEU A 186 -1.40 14.86 8.00
CA LEU A 186 -0.24 15.15 8.85
C LEU A 186 0.80 14.03 8.77
N GLN A 187 0.38 12.78 8.77
CA GLN A 187 1.24 11.61 8.58
C GLN A 187 1.90 11.61 7.19
N THR A 188 1.14 11.93 6.13
CA THR A 188 1.66 12.11 4.76
C THR A 188 2.72 13.20 4.71
N LEU A 189 2.45 14.37 5.28
CA LEU A 189 3.39 15.48 5.34
C LEU A 189 4.66 15.10 6.10
N SER A 190 4.51 14.41 7.23
CA SER A 190 5.65 13.94 8.04
C SER A 190 6.53 12.96 7.27
N ALA A 191 5.91 12.00 6.56
CA ALA A 191 6.63 11.06 5.70
C ALA A 191 7.35 11.78 4.55
N ALA A 192 6.71 12.76 3.91
CA ALA A 192 7.31 13.55 2.84
C ALA A 192 8.52 14.36 3.32
N VAL A 193 8.39 15.05 4.46
CA VAL A 193 9.51 15.80 5.06
C VAL A 193 10.67 14.88 5.40
N LEU A 194 10.39 13.70 5.98
CA LEU A 194 11.41 12.71 6.31
C LEU A 194 12.13 12.19 5.05
N MET A 195 11.40 11.83 4.00
CA MET A 195 12.00 11.36 2.73
C MET A 195 12.92 12.41 2.10
N LEU A 196 12.47 13.67 2.06
CA LEU A 196 13.27 14.78 1.52
C LEU A 196 14.51 15.08 2.38
N TYR A 197 14.41 14.86 3.70
CA TYR A 197 15.54 15.00 4.62
C TYR A 197 16.58 13.88 4.44
N ILE A 198 16.13 12.63 4.21
CA ILE A 198 17.02 11.49 3.97
C ILE A 198 17.81 11.68 2.67
N ASP A 199 17.12 11.97 1.56
CA ASP A 199 17.73 12.29 0.27
C ASP A 199 16.74 13.11 -0.59
N GLY A 200 17.08 14.36 -0.89
CA GLY A 200 16.16 15.29 -1.54
C GLY A 200 15.72 14.86 -2.94
N ILE A 201 16.62 14.27 -3.75
CA ILE A 201 16.32 13.84 -5.11
C ILE A 201 15.48 12.57 -5.10
N THR A 202 15.95 11.53 -4.40
CA THR A 202 15.26 10.23 -4.31
C THR A 202 13.91 10.38 -3.62
N GLY A 203 13.86 11.17 -2.53
CA GLY A 203 12.62 11.47 -1.82
C GLY A 203 11.62 12.21 -2.70
N ALA A 204 12.06 13.22 -3.46
CA ALA A 204 11.19 13.92 -4.41
C ALA A 204 10.66 12.99 -5.52
N ALA A 205 11.52 12.14 -6.09
CA ALA A 205 11.10 11.18 -7.11
C ALA A 205 10.04 10.21 -6.61
N VAL A 206 10.23 9.67 -5.40
CA VAL A 206 9.25 8.78 -4.75
C VAL A 206 7.94 9.50 -4.47
N LEU A 207 7.97 10.74 -3.97
CA LEU A 207 6.77 11.54 -3.72
C LEU A 207 6.00 11.87 -5.01
N VAL A 208 6.71 12.22 -6.08
CA VAL A 208 6.11 12.46 -7.40
C VAL A 208 5.49 11.17 -7.95
N GLY A 209 6.22 10.05 -7.88
CA GLY A 209 5.72 8.75 -8.31
C GLY A 209 4.44 8.34 -7.57
N ALA A 210 4.45 8.44 -6.24
CA ALA A 210 3.28 8.16 -5.41
C ALA A 210 2.10 9.08 -5.73
N GLY A 211 2.35 10.37 -5.95
CA GLY A 211 1.33 11.35 -6.35
C GLY A 211 0.71 11.06 -7.71
N ILE A 212 1.53 10.67 -8.70
CA ILE A 212 1.05 10.25 -10.03
C ILE A 212 0.20 8.99 -9.91
N THR A 213 0.65 7.99 -9.15
CA THR A 213 -0.11 6.75 -8.90
C THR A 213 -1.45 7.05 -8.25
N PHE A 214 -1.49 7.93 -7.24
CA PHE A 214 -2.72 8.34 -6.55
C PHE A 214 -3.72 9.04 -7.49
N TRP A 215 -3.22 9.94 -8.34
CA TRP A 215 -4.04 10.62 -9.34
C TRP A 215 -4.57 9.65 -10.42
N TYR A 216 -3.70 8.78 -10.94
CA TYR A 216 -4.06 7.76 -11.93
C TYR A 216 -5.12 6.81 -11.37
N TYR A 217 -4.93 6.33 -10.15
CA TYR A 217 -5.86 5.48 -9.41
C TYR A 217 -7.26 6.11 -9.36
N TYR A 218 -7.37 7.37 -8.91
CA TYR A 218 -8.65 8.09 -8.89
C TYR A 218 -9.32 8.10 -10.26
N LYS A 219 -8.58 8.50 -11.30
CA LYS A 219 -9.10 8.65 -12.65
C LYS A 219 -9.54 7.30 -13.22
N LYS A 220 -8.74 6.26 -13.04
CA LYS A 220 -8.99 4.92 -13.58
C LYS A 220 -10.19 4.29 -12.90
N CYS A 221 -10.25 4.26 -11.57
CA CYS A 221 -11.39 3.70 -10.84
C CYS A 221 -12.70 4.46 -11.10
N LYS A 222 -12.65 5.79 -11.16
CA LYS A 222 -13.84 6.59 -11.53
C LYS A 222 -14.33 6.29 -12.94
N LYS A 223 -13.42 6.11 -13.90
CA LYS A 223 -13.75 5.80 -15.29
C LYS A 223 -14.29 4.38 -15.46
N GLU A 224 -13.64 3.39 -14.88
CA GLU A 224 -13.91 1.97 -15.14
C GLU A 224 -15.03 1.40 -14.25
N LEU A 225 -15.12 1.86 -12.99
CA LEU A 225 -15.98 1.28 -11.95
C LEU A 225 -16.95 2.31 -11.34
N GLY A 226 -16.82 3.58 -11.72
CA GLY A 226 -17.58 4.70 -11.14
C GLY A 226 -17.20 5.06 -9.71
N GLY A 227 -16.05 4.58 -9.22
CA GLY A 227 -15.58 4.79 -7.86
C GLY A 227 -14.60 3.72 -7.39
N ILE A 228 -14.27 3.74 -6.10
CA ILE A 228 -13.35 2.78 -5.46
C ILE A 228 -14.09 1.64 -4.75
N THR A 229 -13.44 0.48 -4.64
CA THR A 229 -13.81 -0.71 -3.84
C THR A 229 -12.62 -1.15 -2.96
N GLY A 230 -12.84 -2.11 -2.06
CA GLY A 230 -11.75 -2.70 -1.26
C GLY A 230 -10.63 -3.30 -2.11
N ASP A 231 -10.97 -4.02 -3.19
CA ASP A 231 -10.00 -4.64 -4.10
C ASP A 231 -9.15 -3.56 -4.79
N THR A 232 -9.80 -2.46 -5.19
CA THR A 232 -9.08 -1.35 -5.83
C THR A 232 -8.16 -0.61 -4.85
N GLU A 233 -8.43 -0.63 -3.54
CA GLU A 233 -7.49 -0.13 -2.52
C GLU A 233 -6.28 -1.07 -2.41
N GLY A 234 -6.49 -2.39 -2.45
CA GLY A 234 -5.41 -3.38 -2.55
C GLY A 234 -4.55 -3.19 -3.81
N TYR A 235 -5.19 -2.97 -4.96
CA TYR A 235 -4.54 -2.56 -6.20
C TYR A 235 -3.69 -1.30 -6.02
N PHE A 236 -4.26 -0.24 -5.44
CA PHE A 236 -3.53 1.02 -5.25
C PHE A 236 -2.31 0.86 -4.36
N VAL A 237 -2.43 0.18 -3.22
CA VAL A 237 -1.31 -0.06 -2.31
C VAL A 237 -0.19 -0.83 -3.03
N THR A 238 -0.53 -1.91 -3.74
CA THR A 238 0.42 -2.73 -4.50
C THR A 238 1.14 -1.91 -5.57
N VAL A 239 0.41 -1.19 -6.43
CA VAL A 239 1.01 -0.37 -7.49
C VAL A 239 1.85 0.78 -6.92
N CYS A 240 1.37 1.43 -5.85
CA CYS A 240 2.09 2.53 -5.22
C CYS A 240 3.42 2.06 -4.62
N GLU A 241 3.44 0.89 -3.98
CA GLU A 241 4.68 0.29 -3.44
C GLU A 241 5.67 -0.09 -4.52
N GLY A 242 5.20 -0.69 -5.63
CA GLY A 242 6.06 -0.96 -6.78
C GLY A 242 6.69 0.31 -7.36
N VAL A 243 5.91 1.39 -7.48
CA VAL A 243 6.43 2.70 -7.94
C VAL A 243 7.41 3.30 -6.94
N ILE A 244 7.16 3.19 -5.63
CA ILE A 244 8.06 3.66 -4.58
C ILE A 244 9.41 2.95 -4.68
N VAL A 245 9.42 1.61 -4.75
CA VAL A 245 10.66 0.82 -4.82
C VAL A 245 11.40 1.13 -6.12
N LEU A 246 10.69 1.20 -7.24
CA LEU A 246 11.27 1.57 -8.54
C LEU A 246 11.90 2.96 -8.51
N ALA A 247 11.19 3.97 -8.02
CA ALA A 247 11.70 5.34 -7.95
C ALA A 247 12.91 5.45 -7.00
N ALA A 248 12.87 4.75 -5.86
CA ALA A 248 13.98 4.70 -4.92
C ALA A 248 15.24 4.05 -5.54
N ALA A 249 15.06 2.99 -6.32
CA ALA A 249 16.14 2.25 -6.95
C ALA A 249 16.80 3.02 -8.12
N VAL A 250 15.99 3.66 -8.98
CA VAL A 250 16.48 4.32 -10.21
C VAL A 250 17.18 5.64 -9.91
N CYS A 251 16.81 6.32 -8.83
CA CYS A 251 17.53 7.53 -8.41
C CYS A 251 18.87 7.14 -7.82
N LYS A 252 19.93 7.27 -8.62
CA LYS A 252 21.30 7.19 -8.09
C LYS A 252 21.49 8.32 -7.09
N ILE A 253 21.86 7.97 -5.87
CA ILE A 253 22.33 8.94 -4.89
C ILE A 253 23.56 9.61 -5.50
N VAL A 254 23.42 10.86 -5.89
CA VAL A 254 24.57 11.72 -6.16
C VAL A 254 25.13 12.04 -4.79
N LEU A 255 26.21 11.34 -4.41
CA LEU A 255 27.03 11.76 -3.29
C LEU A 255 27.56 13.17 -3.63
N ILE A 256 26.94 14.20 -3.04
CA ILE A 256 27.56 15.51 -2.88
C ILE A 256 28.39 15.45 -1.61
#